data_AF-U1GAC9-F1
#
_entry.id   AF-U1GAC9-F1
#
_cell.length_a   1.000
_cell.length_b   1.000
_cell.length_c   1.000
_cell.angle_alpha   90.00
_cell.angle_beta   90.00
_cell.angle_gamma   90.00
#
_symmetry.space_group_name_H-M   'P 1'
#
loop_
_entity.id
_entity.type
_entity.pdbx_description
1 polymer ?
#
loop_
_entity_poly.entity_id
_entity_poly.type
_entity_poly.pdbx_seq_one_letter_code
_entity_poly.pdbx_strand_id
1 'polypeptide(L)'
;MSSAITVAGKLRSLSVQELTQLLTLRPDLANPAPRSLPDLAERATTAASTRAAVESLDAWQLRVLTAAVALGDVPRRNIVMACTPDTACPPTQADVDTTLDDLGNILLLLEDHDTVHVVGAAAGLLGPFPAGLAPRSTTVIDDVPGRLAAAGPAVIPVIERLAWSPTGRLPHANRPLSPQDATTPVELALAHHLLRPVDDHTVILPREVALHARRGRLFPDVVAPQPPAWPEAQDPDRVNTAAIGTALEAVSAMSALLEAVDHMHPARLRNGGMAR
;
A
#
# COMPACT_ATOMS: atom_id res chain seq x y z
N MET A 1 7.48 -29.50 11.53
CA MET A 1 8.01 -28.19 11.13
C MET A 1 7.50 -27.94 9.72
N SER A 2 6.38 -27.23 9.55
CA SER A 2 5.87 -26.93 8.21
C SER A 2 6.91 -26.09 7.48
N SER A 3 7.37 -26.58 6.34
CA SER A 3 8.21 -25.79 5.43
C SER A 3 7.39 -24.58 5.01
N ALA A 4 7.84 -23.38 5.35
CA ALA A 4 7.19 -22.14 4.93
C ALA A 4 6.97 -22.17 3.41
N ILE A 5 5.76 -21.84 2.96
CA ILE A 5 5.46 -21.78 1.53
C ILE A 5 6.39 -20.76 0.85
N THR A 6 6.98 -21.15 -0.27
CA THR A 6 7.88 -20.30 -1.05
C THR A 6 7.35 -20.17 -2.48
N VAL A 7 7.71 -19.08 -3.16
CA VAL A 7 7.38 -18.90 -4.59
C VAL A 7 7.89 -20.07 -5.43
N ALA A 8 9.12 -20.53 -5.18
CA ALA A 8 9.69 -21.70 -5.86
C ALA A 8 8.96 -23.01 -5.50
N GLY A 9 8.42 -23.14 -4.29
CA GLY A 9 7.55 -24.25 -3.89
C GLY A 9 6.23 -24.23 -4.66
N LYS A 10 5.55 -23.08 -4.68
CA LYS A 10 4.28 -22.87 -5.39
C LYS A 10 4.43 -23.13 -6.89
N LEU A 11 5.46 -22.58 -7.52
CA LEU A 11 5.75 -22.80 -8.95
C LEU A 11 5.94 -24.28 -9.30
N ARG A 12 6.55 -25.08 -8.42
CA ARG A 12 6.72 -26.53 -8.63
C ARG A 12 5.43 -27.32 -8.49
N SER A 13 4.44 -26.80 -7.75
CA SER A 13 3.13 -27.44 -7.60
C SER A 13 2.13 -27.06 -8.69
N LEU A 14 2.40 -26.01 -9.48
CA LEU A 14 1.50 -25.57 -10.55
C LEU A 14 1.48 -26.59 -11.69
N SER A 15 0.29 -26.82 -12.23
CA SER A 15 0.06 -27.50 -13.50
C SER A 15 0.54 -26.68 -14.70
N VAL A 16 0.61 -27.31 -15.87
CA VAL A 16 0.98 -26.64 -17.12
C VAL A 16 -0.02 -25.53 -17.47
N GLN A 17 -1.32 -25.76 -17.23
CA GLN A 17 -2.36 -24.75 -17.46
C GLN A 17 -2.18 -23.54 -16.54
N GLU A 18 -1.95 -23.76 -15.25
CA GLU A 18 -1.73 -22.68 -14.28
C GLU A 18 -0.45 -21.91 -14.58
N LEU A 19 0.64 -22.58 -14.99
CA LEU A 19 1.87 -21.90 -15.43
C LEU A 19 1.64 -21.07 -16.69
N THR A 20 0.86 -21.57 -17.64
CA THR A 20 0.52 -20.82 -18.86
C THR A 20 -0.31 -19.59 -18.53
N GLN A 21 -1.29 -19.72 -17.64
CA GLN A 21 -2.10 -18.62 -17.15
C GLN A 21 -1.24 -17.57 -16.43
N LEU A 22 -0.36 -18.00 -15.54
CA LEU A 22 0.59 -17.11 -14.86
C LEU A 22 1.43 -16.32 -15.86
N LEU A 23 2.04 -16.96 -16.86
CA LEU A 23 2.86 -16.27 -17.86
C LEU A 23 2.05 -15.34 -18.78
N THR A 24 0.75 -15.61 -18.95
CA THR A 24 -0.17 -14.73 -19.69
C THR A 24 -0.51 -13.48 -18.89
N LEU A 25 -0.76 -13.63 -17.58
CA LEU A 25 -1.07 -12.52 -16.67
C LEU A 25 0.19 -11.72 -16.27
N ARG A 26 1.37 -12.35 -16.30
CA ARG A 26 2.67 -11.78 -15.94
C ARG A 26 3.66 -11.88 -17.11
N PRO A 27 3.45 -11.12 -18.20
CA PRO A 27 4.32 -11.17 -19.39
C PRO A 27 5.77 -10.73 -19.11
N ASP A 28 5.99 -9.95 -18.05
CA ASP A 28 7.32 -9.56 -17.57
C ASP A 28 8.17 -10.76 -17.12
N LEU A 29 7.53 -11.85 -16.67
CA LEU A 29 8.21 -13.10 -16.33
C LEU A 29 8.67 -13.89 -17.55
N ALA A 30 8.01 -13.70 -18.69
CA ALA A 30 8.30 -14.40 -19.93
C ALA A 30 9.37 -13.70 -20.79
N ASN A 31 9.73 -12.44 -20.48
CA ASN A 31 10.67 -11.67 -21.30
C ASN A 31 11.89 -11.15 -20.50
N PRO A 32 13.10 -11.69 -20.70
CA PRO A 32 13.45 -12.77 -21.64
C PRO A 32 12.87 -14.13 -21.19
N ALA A 33 12.91 -15.15 -22.04
CA ALA A 33 12.40 -16.47 -21.68
C ALA A 33 13.18 -17.06 -20.47
N PRO A 34 12.50 -17.54 -19.41
CA PRO A 34 13.16 -18.12 -18.25
C PRO A 34 13.84 -19.44 -18.60
N ARG A 35 14.98 -19.73 -17.97
CA ARG A 35 15.76 -20.95 -18.22
C ARG A 35 15.33 -22.14 -17.38
N SER A 36 14.64 -21.88 -16.27
CA SER A 36 14.18 -22.90 -15.31
C SER A 36 13.11 -22.34 -14.36
N LEU A 37 12.42 -23.20 -13.61
CA LEU A 37 11.47 -22.76 -12.57
C LEU A 37 12.13 -21.97 -11.42
N PRO A 38 13.36 -22.30 -10.95
CA PRO A 38 14.07 -21.45 -9.99
C PRO A 38 14.37 -20.04 -10.51
N ASP A 39 14.79 -19.90 -11.77
CA ASP A 39 15.02 -18.59 -12.43
C ASP A 39 13.71 -17.79 -12.50
N LEU A 40 12.61 -18.44 -12.85
CA LEU A 40 11.27 -17.85 -12.82
C LEU A 40 10.88 -17.37 -11.42
N ALA A 41 11.17 -18.17 -10.38
CA ALA A 41 10.87 -17.84 -8.99
C ALA A 41 11.67 -16.61 -8.52
N GLU A 42 12.97 -16.58 -8.82
CA GLU A 42 13.85 -15.46 -8.47
C GLU A 42 13.35 -14.18 -9.14
N ARG A 43 13.05 -14.23 -10.44
CA ARG A 43 12.50 -13.11 -11.22
C ARG A 43 11.18 -12.61 -10.65
N ALA A 44 10.24 -13.50 -10.31
CA ALA A 44 8.94 -13.12 -9.75
C ALA A 44 9.05 -12.34 -8.44
N THR A 45 10.12 -12.56 -7.67
CA THR A 45 10.40 -11.86 -6.41
C THR A 45 11.23 -10.59 -6.56
N THR A 46 11.66 -10.23 -7.79
CA THR A 46 12.41 -8.99 -8.02
C THR A 46 11.51 -7.76 -7.88
N ALA A 47 12.07 -6.66 -7.37
CA ALA A 47 11.33 -5.42 -7.21
C ALA A 47 10.75 -4.86 -8.52
N ALA A 48 11.39 -5.09 -9.67
CA ALA A 48 10.89 -4.66 -10.97
C ALA A 48 9.65 -5.46 -11.40
N SER A 49 9.74 -6.79 -11.29
CA SER A 49 8.68 -7.71 -11.67
C SER A 49 7.47 -7.59 -10.74
N THR A 50 7.70 -7.48 -9.44
CA THR A 50 6.62 -7.23 -8.47
C THR A 50 5.97 -5.86 -8.67
N ARG A 51 6.74 -4.83 -9.05
CA ARG A 51 6.17 -3.51 -9.39
C ARG A 51 5.25 -3.59 -10.60
N ALA A 52 5.69 -4.24 -11.67
CA ALA A 52 4.85 -4.42 -12.86
C ALA A 52 3.53 -5.14 -12.53
N ALA A 53 3.58 -6.15 -11.67
CA ALA A 53 2.38 -6.83 -11.19
C ALA A 53 1.46 -5.91 -10.38
N VAL A 54 2.00 -5.13 -9.43
CA VAL A 54 1.20 -4.19 -8.63
C VAL A 54 0.61 -3.06 -9.48
N GLU A 55 1.35 -2.58 -10.49
CA GLU A 55 0.88 -1.54 -11.44
C GLU A 55 -0.23 -2.04 -12.37
N SER A 56 -0.34 -3.35 -12.58
CA SER A 56 -1.44 -3.96 -13.34
C SER A 56 -2.75 -4.09 -12.56
N LEU A 57 -2.73 -3.88 -11.23
CA LEU A 57 -3.91 -4.03 -10.39
C LEU A 57 -4.87 -2.86 -10.54
N ASP A 58 -6.16 -3.16 -10.55
CA ASP A 58 -7.17 -2.13 -10.38
C ASP A 58 -7.23 -1.61 -8.92
N ALA A 59 -8.05 -0.59 -8.67
CA ALA A 59 -8.18 0.02 -7.36
C ALA A 59 -8.71 -0.96 -6.29
N TRP A 60 -9.54 -1.93 -6.66
CA TRP A 60 -10.10 -2.92 -5.76
C TRP A 60 -9.08 -4.01 -5.41
N GLN A 61 -8.39 -4.55 -6.41
CA GLN A 61 -7.32 -5.52 -6.23
C GLN A 61 -6.18 -4.93 -5.39
N LEU A 62 -5.79 -3.68 -5.66
CA LEU A 62 -4.81 -2.95 -4.84
C LEU A 62 -5.30 -2.75 -3.41
N ARG A 63 -6.61 -2.53 -3.22
CA ARG A 63 -7.23 -2.39 -1.89
C ARG A 63 -7.12 -3.69 -1.09
N VAL A 64 -7.45 -4.83 -1.69
CA VAL A 64 -7.35 -6.16 -1.06
C VAL A 64 -5.89 -6.52 -0.78
N LEU A 65 -4.97 -6.27 -1.72
CA LEU A 65 -3.53 -6.45 -1.49
C LEU A 65 -3.03 -5.59 -0.32
N THR A 66 -3.45 -4.33 -0.27
CA THR A 66 -3.09 -3.41 0.84
C THR A 66 -3.63 -3.92 2.17
N ALA A 67 -4.83 -4.50 2.19
CA ALA A 67 -5.40 -5.11 3.39
C ALA A 67 -4.57 -6.32 3.84
N ALA A 68 -4.21 -7.22 2.92
CA ALA A 68 -3.36 -8.37 3.21
C ALA A 68 -2.00 -7.94 3.78
N VAL A 69 -1.34 -6.95 3.16
CA VAL A 69 -0.06 -6.41 3.65
C VAL A 69 -0.22 -5.74 5.03
N ALA A 70 -1.29 -4.96 5.23
CA ALA A 70 -1.54 -4.30 6.50
C ALA A 70 -1.82 -5.29 7.64
N LEU A 71 -2.52 -6.39 7.33
CA LEU A 71 -2.84 -7.42 8.30
C LEU A 71 -1.64 -8.33 8.62
N GLY A 72 -0.77 -8.55 7.64
CA GLY A 72 0.34 -9.51 7.71
C GLY A 72 -0.15 -10.93 7.44
N ASP A 73 0.64 -11.92 7.85
CA ASP A 73 0.29 -13.34 7.70
C ASP A 73 -0.90 -13.69 8.59
N VAL A 74 -2.09 -13.78 7.98
CA VAL A 74 -3.35 -14.06 8.68
C VAL A 74 -4.22 -15.03 7.89
N PRO A 75 -5.16 -15.72 8.55
CA PRO A 75 -6.15 -16.53 7.87
C PRO A 75 -6.96 -15.70 6.86
N ARG A 76 -7.33 -16.29 5.73
CA ARG A 76 -8.11 -15.66 4.65
C ARG A 76 -9.36 -14.95 5.15
N ARG A 77 -10.10 -15.58 6.06
CA ARG A 77 -11.30 -15.01 6.71
C ARG A 77 -11.07 -13.65 7.36
N ASN A 78 -9.86 -13.38 7.86
CA ASN A 78 -9.55 -12.11 8.52
C ASN A 78 -9.41 -10.98 7.50
N ILE A 79 -8.89 -11.28 6.30
CA ILE A 79 -8.82 -10.32 5.19
C ILE A 79 -10.23 -10.03 4.68
N VAL A 80 -11.04 -11.07 4.48
CA VAL A 80 -12.46 -10.93 4.10
C VAL A 80 -13.19 -10.02 5.07
N MET A 81 -13.18 -10.33 6.37
CA MET A 81 -13.85 -9.53 7.39
C MET A 81 -13.39 -8.06 7.41
N ALA A 82 -12.12 -7.80 7.10
CA ALA A 82 -11.57 -6.45 7.08
C ALA A 82 -11.93 -5.65 5.81
N CYS A 83 -12.21 -6.34 4.70
CA CYS A 83 -12.59 -5.75 3.42
C CYS A 83 -14.12 -5.67 3.21
N THR A 84 -14.92 -6.30 4.06
CA THR A 84 -16.39 -6.27 4.02
C THR A 84 -16.98 -5.49 5.22
N PRO A 85 -16.74 -4.17 5.35
CA PRO A 85 -17.27 -3.38 6.46
C PRO A 85 -18.79 -3.23 6.35
N ASP A 86 -19.48 -3.11 7.49
CA ASP A 86 -20.92 -2.82 7.54
C ASP A 86 -21.21 -1.42 6.96
N THR A 87 -21.57 -1.37 5.68
CA THR A 87 -21.82 -0.15 4.90
C THR A 87 -23.00 -0.39 3.96
N ALA A 88 -23.57 0.67 3.38
CA ALA A 88 -24.82 0.56 2.59
C ALA A 88 -24.69 -0.30 1.32
N CYS A 89 -23.48 -0.41 0.75
CA CYS A 89 -23.18 -1.27 -0.39
C CYS A 89 -21.77 -1.85 -0.21
N PRO A 90 -21.62 -2.85 0.67
CA PRO A 90 -20.32 -3.41 0.97
C PRO A 90 -19.91 -4.40 -0.13
N PRO A 91 -18.61 -4.52 -0.40
CA PRO A 91 -18.09 -5.67 -1.12
C PRO A 91 -18.56 -6.97 -0.48
N THR A 92 -18.86 -7.98 -1.28
CA THR A 92 -19.25 -9.29 -0.78
C THR A 92 -18.03 -10.12 -0.42
N GLN A 93 -18.24 -11.17 0.39
CA GLN A 93 -17.18 -12.15 0.65
C GLN A 93 -16.65 -12.77 -0.65
N ALA A 94 -17.53 -13.07 -1.61
CA ALA A 94 -17.15 -13.66 -2.89
C ALA A 94 -16.25 -12.73 -3.71
N ASP A 95 -16.45 -11.41 -3.64
CA ASP A 95 -15.60 -10.43 -4.33
C ASP A 95 -14.17 -10.45 -3.78
N VAL A 96 -14.02 -10.48 -2.45
CA VAL A 96 -12.71 -10.55 -1.79
C VAL A 96 -12.05 -11.88 -2.08
N ASP A 97 -12.79 -12.99 -1.98
CA ASP A 97 -12.27 -14.31 -2.25
C ASP A 97 -11.75 -14.44 -3.70
N THR A 98 -12.56 -14.03 -4.69
CA THR A 98 -12.14 -14.02 -6.10
C THR A 98 -10.86 -13.20 -6.29
N THR A 99 -10.77 -12.05 -5.62
CA THR A 99 -9.60 -11.17 -5.72
C THR A 99 -8.36 -11.78 -5.08
N LEU A 100 -8.49 -12.48 -3.95
CA LEU A 100 -7.35 -13.18 -3.34
C LEU A 100 -6.83 -14.30 -4.25
N ASP A 101 -7.74 -15.00 -4.94
CA ASP A 101 -7.37 -16.02 -5.92
C ASP A 101 -6.66 -15.39 -7.13
N ASP A 102 -7.16 -14.27 -7.64
CA ASP A 102 -6.53 -13.51 -8.73
C ASP A 102 -5.12 -13.02 -8.36
N LEU A 103 -4.95 -12.48 -7.16
CA LEU A 103 -3.64 -12.06 -6.64
C LEU A 103 -2.69 -13.25 -6.44
N GLY A 104 -3.22 -14.44 -6.11
CA GLY A 104 -2.47 -15.69 -6.08
C GLY A 104 -2.05 -16.17 -7.48
N ASN A 105 -2.91 -16.01 -8.48
CA ASN A 105 -2.66 -16.39 -9.87
C ASN A 105 -1.53 -15.58 -10.52
N ILE A 106 -1.25 -14.37 -10.02
CA ILE A 106 -0.12 -13.53 -10.44
C ILE A 106 1.06 -13.56 -9.48
N LEU A 107 1.10 -14.49 -8.52
CA LEU A 107 2.16 -14.68 -7.52
C LEU A 107 2.46 -13.43 -6.67
N LEU A 108 1.44 -12.66 -6.31
CA LEU A 108 1.57 -11.63 -5.26
C LEU A 108 1.25 -12.19 -3.87
N LEU A 109 0.42 -13.23 -3.81
CA LEU A 109 0.06 -13.94 -2.60
C LEU A 109 0.42 -15.43 -2.70
N LEU A 110 0.72 -16.02 -1.56
CA LEU A 110 0.88 -17.46 -1.37
C LEU A 110 -0.07 -17.89 -0.27
N GLU A 111 -0.77 -19.01 -0.43
CA GLU A 111 -1.68 -19.53 0.59
C GLU A 111 -1.17 -20.87 1.11
N ASP A 112 -1.04 -20.97 2.44
CA ASP A 112 -0.66 -22.20 3.14
C ASP A 112 -1.62 -22.43 4.32
N HIS A 113 -2.31 -23.56 4.34
CA HIS A 113 -3.25 -23.92 5.40
C HIS A 113 -4.23 -22.79 5.80
N ASP A 114 -4.91 -22.16 4.83
CA ASP A 114 -5.82 -21.00 5.01
C ASP A 114 -5.12 -19.68 5.39
N THR A 115 -3.80 -19.70 5.60
CA THR A 115 -3.01 -18.49 5.89
C THR A 115 -2.50 -17.87 4.60
N VAL A 116 -2.81 -16.59 4.42
CA VAL A 116 -2.35 -15.81 3.26
C VAL A 116 -1.03 -15.13 3.62
N HIS A 117 -0.01 -15.40 2.82
CA HIS A 117 1.32 -14.81 2.90
C HIS A 117 1.54 -13.88 1.71
N VAL A 118 1.88 -12.62 1.97
CA VAL A 118 2.20 -11.68 0.89
C VAL A 118 3.66 -11.85 0.47
N VAL A 119 3.93 -11.86 -0.83
CA VAL A 119 5.31 -11.86 -1.33
C VAL A 119 6.01 -10.56 -0.88
N GLY A 120 7.12 -10.69 -0.15
CA GLY A 120 7.73 -9.56 0.57
C GLY A 120 8.10 -8.35 -0.28
N ALA A 121 8.45 -8.57 -1.56
CA ALA A 121 8.70 -7.47 -2.51
C ALA A 121 7.47 -6.59 -2.73
N ALA A 122 6.25 -7.14 -2.64
CA ALA A 122 5.00 -6.39 -2.79
C ALA A 122 4.72 -5.53 -1.56
N ALA A 123 5.00 -6.06 -0.36
CA ALA A 123 4.89 -5.31 0.89
C ALA A 123 5.80 -4.06 0.89
N GLY A 124 7.02 -4.18 0.33
CA GLY A 124 7.95 -3.06 0.21
C GLY A 124 7.47 -1.93 -0.71
N LEU A 125 6.62 -2.22 -1.71
CA LEU A 125 6.10 -1.23 -2.65
C LEU A 125 4.97 -0.38 -2.06
N LEU A 126 4.17 -0.93 -1.15
CA LEU A 126 3.08 -0.21 -0.49
C LEU A 126 3.56 0.73 0.64
N GLY A 127 4.88 0.77 0.87
CA GLY A 127 5.51 1.60 1.88
C GLY A 127 5.40 1.03 3.30
N PRO A 128 5.91 1.76 4.30
CA PRO A 128 6.03 1.27 5.67
C PRO A 128 4.70 1.19 6.44
N PHE A 129 3.67 1.90 5.95
CA PHE A 129 2.38 2.05 6.63
C PHE A 129 1.21 1.68 5.69
N PRO A 130 1.11 0.42 5.25
CA PRO A 130 -0.04 -0.06 4.48
C PRO A 130 -1.36 0.26 5.23
N ALA A 131 -2.36 0.78 4.51
CA ALA A 131 -3.62 1.27 5.09
C ALA A 131 -3.46 2.36 6.19
N GLY A 132 -2.31 3.07 6.22
CA GLY A 132 -1.98 4.04 7.27
C GLY A 132 -1.81 3.40 8.65
N LEU A 133 -1.55 2.10 8.73
CA LEU A 133 -1.33 1.40 10.00
C LEU A 133 0.16 1.21 10.25
N ALA A 134 0.58 1.38 11.51
CA ALA A 134 1.90 0.96 11.93
C ALA A 134 2.07 -0.57 11.77
N PRO A 135 3.31 -1.07 11.67
CA PRO A 135 3.56 -2.50 11.84
C PRO A 135 2.99 -2.99 13.18
N ARG A 136 2.54 -4.25 13.21
CA ARG A 136 2.03 -4.90 14.42
C ARG A 136 3.02 -4.67 15.57
N SER A 137 2.51 -4.28 16.72
CA SER A 137 3.37 -3.99 17.86
C SER A 137 4.05 -5.27 18.35
N THR A 138 5.37 -5.21 18.56
CA THR A 138 6.12 -6.29 19.21
C THR A 138 5.77 -6.41 20.68
N THR A 139 5.43 -5.28 21.31
CA THR A 139 4.88 -5.22 22.65
C THR A 139 3.37 -5.38 22.57
N VAL A 140 2.82 -6.30 23.36
CA VAL A 140 1.37 -6.48 23.47
C VAL A 140 0.75 -5.24 24.10
N ILE A 141 -0.26 -4.68 23.45
CA ILE A 141 -1.04 -3.55 23.97
C ILE A 141 -2.39 -4.11 24.41
N ASP A 142 -2.44 -4.53 25.67
CA ASP A 142 -3.67 -5.00 26.30
C ASP A 142 -4.54 -3.83 26.75
N ASP A 143 -5.86 -4.03 26.68
CA ASP A 143 -6.88 -3.10 27.18
C ASP A 143 -6.72 -1.65 26.68
N VAL A 144 -6.74 -1.47 25.36
CA VAL A 144 -6.79 -0.12 24.74
C VAL A 144 -7.93 0.73 25.32
N PRO A 145 -9.17 0.22 25.53
CA PRO A 145 -10.24 1.00 26.15
C PRO A 145 -9.90 1.52 27.55
N GLY A 146 -9.36 0.67 28.43
CA GLY A 146 -8.97 1.06 29.78
C GLY A 146 -7.83 2.07 29.80
N ARG A 147 -6.84 1.93 28.91
CA ARG A 147 -5.75 2.91 28.75
C ARG A 147 -6.26 4.27 28.27
N LEU A 148 -7.19 4.29 27.30
CA LEU A 148 -7.84 5.52 26.84
C LEU A 148 -8.65 6.18 27.97
N ALA A 149 -9.39 5.39 28.75
CA ALA A 149 -10.14 5.90 29.90
C ALA A 149 -9.22 6.49 30.96
N ALA A 150 -8.10 5.83 31.27
CA ALA A 150 -7.12 6.30 32.24
C ALA A 150 -6.37 7.57 31.78
N ALA A 151 -6.05 7.68 30.48
CA ALA A 151 -5.40 8.86 29.91
C ALA A 151 -6.32 10.09 29.83
N GLY A 152 -7.63 9.87 29.90
CA GLY A 152 -8.65 10.92 29.89
C GLY A 152 -8.99 11.46 28.50
N PRO A 153 -10.03 12.29 28.38
CA PRO A 153 -10.58 12.71 27.09
C PRO A 153 -9.63 13.58 26.26
N ALA A 154 -8.63 14.21 26.90
CA ALA A 154 -7.69 15.11 26.23
C ALA A 154 -6.84 14.39 25.16
N VAL A 155 -6.61 13.07 25.28
CA VAL A 155 -5.81 12.32 24.30
C VAL A 155 -6.60 11.96 23.03
N ILE A 156 -7.92 11.96 23.08
CA ILE A 156 -8.78 11.48 21.98
C ILE A 156 -8.48 12.20 20.66
N PRO A 157 -8.40 13.56 20.61
CA PRO A 157 -8.08 14.26 19.36
C PRO A 157 -6.68 13.92 18.80
N VAL A 158 -5.72 13.59 19.67
CA VAL A 158 -4.38 13.16 19.25
C VAL A 158 -4.46 11.81 18.54
N ILE A 159 -5.18 10.86 19.14
CA ILE A 159 -5.35 9.52 18.58
C ILE A 159 -6.14 9.57 17.27
N GLU A 160 -7.23 10.35 17.21
CA GLU A 160 -8.04 10.51 15.99
C GLU A 160 -7.23 11.13 14.84
N ARG A 161 -6.40 12.13 15.14
CA ARG A 161 -5.52 12.75 14.14
C ARG A 161 -4.48 11.79 13.59
N LEU A 162 -3.92 10.93 14.44
CA LEU A 162 -2.94 9.91 14.05
C LEU A 162 -3.58 8.62 13.53
N ALA A 163 -4.91 8.48 13.63
CA ALA A 163 -5.60 7.25 13.33
C ALA A 163 -5.29 6.79 11.90
N TRP A 164 -5.26 7.70 10.91
CA TRP A 164 -5.03 7.40 9.48
C TRP A 164 -3.60 7.70 8.98
N SER A 165 -2.78 8.33 9.83
CA SER A 165 -1.38 8.66 9.59
C SER A 165 -0.62 8.35 10.87
N PRO A 166 0.02 7.18 10.98
CA PRO A 166 0.40 6.63 12.28
C PRO A 166 1.58 7.37 12.90
N THR A 167 2.25 8.29 12.19
CA THR A 167 3.41 9.00 12.69
C THR A 167 3.09 10.46 13.04
N GLY A 168 3.72 10.94 14.12
CA GLY A 168 3.64 12.33 14.55
C GLY A 168 5.00 12.81 15.05
N ARG A 169 5.27 14.12 14.92
CA ARG A 169 6.50 14.73 15.42
C ARG A 169 6.34 15.17 16.87
N LEU A 170 7.29 14.79 17.71
CA LEU A 170 7.38 15.21 19.11
C LEU A 170 8.85 15.29 19.54
N PRO A 171 9.37 16.46 19.94
CA PRO A 171 10.71 16.59 20.50
C PRO A 171 10.88 15.79 21.79
N HIS A 172 12.08 15.23 22.02
CA HIS A 172 12.42 14.44 23.20
C HIS A 172 11.48 13.26 23.45
N ALA A 173 11.00 12.61 22.38
CA ALA A 173 10.02 11.54 22.48
C ALA A 173 10.52 10.31 23.25
N ASN A 174 11.85 10.10 23.32
CA ASN A 174 12.47 9.00 24.07
C ASN A 174 12.61 9.27 25.57
N ARG A 175 12.28 10.48 26.03
CA ARG A 175 12.35 10.81 27.46
C ARG A 175 11.37 9.91 28.24
N PRO A 176 11.81 9.27 29.33
CA PRO A 176 10.89 8.56 30.23
C PRO A 176 9.82 9.51 30.77
N LEU A 177 8.55 9.15 30.61
CA LEU A 177 7.40 9.93 31.05
C LEU A 177 6.50 9.09 31.95
N SER A 178 6.25 9.58 33.16
CA SER A 178 5.22 9.03 34.05
C SER A 178 3.89 9.77 33.84
N PRO A 179 2.73 9.15 34.13
CA PRO A 179 1.44 9.84 34.03
C PRO A 179 1.33 11.09 34.92
N GLN A 180 2.11 11.17 36.00
CA GLN A 180 2.11 12.31 36.92
C GLN A 180 2.90 13.51 36.38
N ASP A 181 3.89 13.24 35.51
CA ASP A 181 4.76 14.27 34.91
C ASP A 181 4.24 14.76 33.55
N ALA A 182 3.24 14.08 32.98
CA ALA A 182 2.69 14.38 31.67
C ALA A 182 1.78 15.63 31.72
N THR A 183 2.13 16.65 30.94
CA THR A 183 1.43 17.94 30.91
C THR A 183 0.63 18.16 29.64
N THR A 184 1.04 17.54 28.53
CA THR A 184 0.37 17.66 27.23
C THR A 184 -0.42 16.40 26.87
N PRO A 185 -1.44 16.49 26.00
CA PRO A 185 -2.17 15.32 25.52
C PRO A 185 -1.28 14.25 24.86
N VAL A 186 -0.21 14.66 24.19
CA VAL A 186 0.72 13.72 23.54
C VAL A 186 1.59 13.01 24.59
N GLU A 187 2.04 13.73 25.62
CA GLU A 187 2.76 13.15 26.76
C GLU A 187 1.89 12.18 27.55
N LEU A 188 0.60 12.51 27.76
CA LEU A 188 -0.36 11.60 28.39
C LEU A 188 -0.53 10.32 27.57
N ALA A 189 -0.66 10.44 26.24
CA ALA A 189 -0.77 9.28 25.36
C ALA A 189 0.50 8.41 25.39
N LEU A 190 1.70 9.00 25.53
CA LEU A 190 2.95 8.26 25.73
C LEU A 190 3.01 7.59 27.10
N ALA A 191 2.67 8.32 28.17
CA ALA A 191 2.71 7.83 29.55
C ALA A 191 1.73 6.65 29.78
N HIS A 192 0.61 6.61 29.05
CA HIS A 192 -0.35 5.50 29.06
C HIS A 192 -0.08 4.44 27.98
N HIS A 193 1.07 4.50 27.30
CA HIS A 193 1.48 3.55 26.25
C HIS A 193 0.45 3.39 25.11
N LEU A 194 -0.25 4.48 24.79
CA LEU A 194 -1.12 4.60 23.61
C LEU A 194 -0.33 5.08 22.39
N LEU A 195 0.79 5.78 22.61
CA LEU A 195 1.82 6.08 21.62
C LEU A 195 3.13 5.42 22.04
N ARG A 196 4.03 5.22 21.08
CA ARG A 196 5.42 4.82 21.34
C ARG A 196 6.39 5.73 20.59
N PRO A 197 7.56 6.06 21.14
CA PRO A 197 8.60 6.72 20.38
C PRO A 197 9.20 5.76 19.35
N VAL A 198 9.56 6.28 18.18
CA VAL A 198 10.36 5.58 17.16
C VAL A 198 11.80 6.08 17.19
N ASP A 199 11.97 7.39 17.38
CA ASP A 199 13.23 8.09 17.55
C ASP A 199 13.01 9.28 18.50
N ASP A 200 14.01 10.13 18.71
CA ASP A 200 13.91 11.26 19.66
C ASP A 200 12.95 12.37 19.21
N HIS A 201 12.49 12.35 17.97
CA HIS A 201 11.66 13.40 17.36
C HIS A 201 10.34 12.88 16.79
N THR A 202 10.09 11.58 16.87
CA THR A 202 8.97 10.91 16.19
C THR A 202 8.30 9.92 17.13
N VAL A 203 6.98 10.04 17.22
CA VAL A 203 6.10 9.06 17.85
C VAL A 203 5.31 8.32 16.79
N ILE A 204 4.92 7.09 17.10
CA ILE A 204 4.04 6.29 16.27
C ILE A 204 2.85 5.81 17.09
N LEU A 205 1.67 5.85 16.48
CA LEU A 205 0.44 5.25 16.94
C LEU A 205 0.48 3.75 16.60
N PRO A 206 0.51 2.85 17.61
CA PRO A 206 0.47 1.42 17.37
C PRO A 206 -0.81 1.01 16.64
N ARG A 207 -0.70 -0.04 15.82
CA ARG A 207 -1.79 -0.55 14.97
C ARG A 207 -3.06 -0.86 15.75
N GLU A 208 -2.91 -1.45 16.93
CA GLU A 208 -4.01 -1.89 17.80
C GLU A 208 -4.82 -0.68 18.30
N VAL A 209 -4.14 0.40 18.65
CA VAL A 209 -4.77 1.66 19.08
C VAL A 209 -5.44 2.35 17.88
N ALA A 210 -4.78 2.38 16.73
CA ALA A 210 -5.37 2.92 15.49
C ALA A 210 -6.63 2.15 15.09
N LEU A 211 -6.60 0.82 15.07
CA LEU A 211 -7.76 -0.01 14.75
C LEU A 211 -8.90 0.19 15.74
N HIS A 212 -8.61 0.31 17.04
CA HIS A 212 -9.62 0.63 18.03
C HIS A 212 -10.28 1.99 17.74
N ALA A 213 -9.50 3.05 17.49
CA ALA A 213 -10.00 4.38 17.14
C ALA A 213 -10.81 4.38 15.83
N ARG A 214 -10.43 3.53 14.86
CA ARG A 214 -11.13 3.36 13.57
C ARG A 214 -12.36 2.44 13.65
N ARG A 215 -12.66 1.87 14.83
CA ARG A 215 -13.71 0.86 15.05
C ARG A 215 -13.53 -0.39 14.18
N GLY A 216 -12.29 -0.87 14.08
CA GLY A 216 -11.91 -2.06 13.30
C GLY A 216 -11.75 -1.83 11.80
N ARG A 217 -12.03 -0.63 11.28
CA ARG A 217 -11.90 -0.33 9.85
C ARG A 217 -10.44 -0.19 9.42
N LEU A 218 -10.06 -0.87 8.34
CA LEU A 218 -8.74 -0.69 7.73
C LEU A 218 -8.64 0.57 6.88
N PHE A 219 -9.73 0.99 6.22
CA PHE A 219 -9.75 2.09 5.26
C PHE A 219 -10.83 3.12 5.60
N PRO A 220 -10.63 4.41 5.25
CA PRO A 220 -11.61 5.46 5.54
C PRO A 220 -12.81 5.43 4.57
N ASP A 221 -12.59 4.89 3.37
CA ASP A 221 -13.50 4.84 2.24
C ASP A 221 -13.70 3.39 1.76
N VAL A 222 -14.77 3.15 1.00
CA VAL A 222 -15.07 1.85 0.36
C VAL A 222 -14.76 1.96 -1.14
N VAL A 223 -14.11 0.93 -1.69
CA VAL A 223 -13.88 0.80 -3.15
C VAL A 223 -14.79 -0.30 -3.66
N ALA A 224 -15.49 -0.02 -4.77
CA ALA A 224 -16.35 -1.01 -5.41
C ALA A 224 -15.49 -2.11 -6.07
N PRO A 225 -15.90 -3.39 -5.98
CA PRO A 225 -15.20 -4.49 -6.66
C PRO A 225 -15.25 -4.42 -8.17
N GLN A 226 -16.23 -3.68 -8.71
CA GLN A 226 -16.39 -3.49 -10.14
C GLN A 226 -15.79 -2.15 -10.56
N PRO A 227 -15.05 -2.11 -11.68
CA PRO A 227 -14.61 -0.85 -12.24
C PRO A 227 -15.83 0.03 -12.57
N PRO A 228 -15.69 1.36 -12.47
CA PRO A 228 -16.76 2.26 -12.87
C PRO A 228 -17.11 2.02 -14.34
N ALA A 229 -18.39 2.21 -14.68
CA ALA A 229 -18.80 2.16 -16.07
C ALA A 229 -17.99 3.16 -16.90
N TRP A 230 -17.59 2.75 -18.10
CA TRP A 230 -16.98 3.68 -19.04
C TRP A 230 -17.93 4.83 -19.33
N PRO A 231 -17.43 6.07 -19.44
CA PRO A 231 -18.26 7.19 -19.85
C PRO A 231 -18.90 6.91 -21.21
N GLU A 232 -20.05 7.53 -21.46
CA GLU A 232 -20.78 7.37 -22.71
C GLU A 232 -19.90 7.73 -23.91
N ALA A 233 -19.94 6.87 -24.93
CA ALA A 233 -19.12 7.02 -26.13
C ALA A 233 -19.39 8.38 -26.77
N GLN A 234 -18.33 9.17 -26.96
CA GLN A 234 -18.40 10.44 -27.65
C GLN A 234 -18.38 10.24 -29.16
N ASP A 235 -18.98 11.18 -29.90
CA ASP A 235 -18.93 11.22 -31.36
C ASP A 235 -17.47 11.17 -31.85
N PRO A 236 -17.05 10.13 -32.61
CA PRO A 236 -15.68 9.94 -33.07
C PRO A 236 -15.13 11.16 -33.82
N ASP A 237 -15.95 11.88 -34.59
CA ASP A 237 -15.50 13.05 -35.36
C ASP A 237 -15.15 14.22 -34.44
N ARG A 238 -15.91 14.41 -33.35
CA ARG A 238 -15.61 15.43 -32.34
C ARG A 238 -14.35 15.07 -31.56
N VAL A 239 -14.19 13.80 -31.19
CA VAL A 239 -12.97 13.31 -30.51
C VAL A 239 -11.75 13.52 -31.41
N ASN A 240 -11.84 13.17 -32.70
CA ASN A 240 -10.74 13.31 -33.64
C ASN A 240 -10.37 14.79 -33.86
N THR A 241 -11.37 15.67 -34.01
CA THR A 241 -11.14 17.11 -34.14
C THR A 241 -10.45 17.70 -32.90
N ALA A 242 -10.92 17.33 -31.70
CA ALA A 242 -10.29 17.75 -30.45
C ALA A 242 -8.85 17.22 -30.32
N ALA A 243 -8.63 15.94 -30.65
CA ALA A 243 -7.32 15.29 -30.61
C ALA A 243 -6.31 15.97 -31.55
N ILE A 244 -6.72 16.33 -32.77
CA ILE A 244 -5.90 17.09 -33.71
C ILE A 244 -5.52 18.46 -33.12
N GLY A 245 -6.49 19.16 -32.52
CA GLY A 245 -6.25 20.44 -31.85
C GLY A 245 -5.22 20.31 -30.72
N THR A 246 -5.39 19.35 -29.82
CA THR A 246 -4.44 19.09 -28.73
C THR A 246 -3.05 18.68 -29.23
N ALA A 247 -2.97 17.88 -30.31
CA ALA A 247 -1.69 17.52 -30.91
C ALA A 247 -0.96 18.75 -31.49
N LEU A 248 -1.70 19.64 -32.17
CA LEU A 248 -1.17 20.91 -32.69
C LEU A 248 -0.69 21.83 -31.56
N GLU A 249 -1.44 21.94 -30.47
CA GLU A 249 -1.03 22.71 -29.29
C GLU A 249 0.25 22.14 -28.66
N ALA A 250 0.35 20.82 -28.51
CA ALA A 250 1.55 20.17 -27.97
C ALA A 250 2.79 20.42 -28.85
N VAL A 251 2.65 20.30 -30.17
CA VAL A 251 3.74 20.58 -31.12
C VAL A 251 4.13 22.06 -31.08
N SER A 252 3.15 22.96 -30.97
CA SER A 252 3.39 24.41 -30.87
C SER A 252 4.10 24.76 -29.56
N ALA A 253 3.68 24.17 -28.44
CA ALA A 253 4.33 24.35 -27.14
C ALA A 253 5.76 23.80 -27.13
N MET A 254 6.01 22.66 -27.76
CA MET A 254 7.36 22.10 -27.90
C MET A 254 8.24 22.99 -28.78
N SER A 255 7.70 23.51 -29.89
CA SER A 255 8.42 24.44 -30.76
C SER A 255 8.80 25.72 -30.01
N ALA A 256 7.87 26.32 -29.27
CA ALA A 256 8.13 27.49 -28.44
C ALA A 256 9.16 27.21 -27.33
N LEU A 257 9.14 26.03 -26.72
CA LEU A 257 10.15 25.62 -25.75
C LEU A 257 11.53 25.51 -26.40
N LEU A 258 11.64 24.87 -27.57
CA LEU A 258 12.90 24.74 -28.29
C LEU A 258 13.45 26.11 -28.71
N GLU A 259 12.59 27.01 -29.17
CA GLU A 259 12.97 28.39 -29.50
C GLU A 259 13.44 29.14 -28.24
N ALA A 260 12.75 29.00 -27.12
CA ALA A 260 13.18 29.59 -25.86
C ALA A 260 14.54 29.04 -25.40
N VAL A 261 14.79 27.74 -25.57
CA VAL A 261 16.08 27.10 -25.27
C VAL A 261 17.18 27.59 -26.20
N ASP A 262 16.91 27.78 -27.49
CA ASP A 262 17.88 28.28 -28.46
C ASP A 262 18.33 29.72 -28.12
N HIS A 263 17.42 30.54 -27.60
CA HIS A 263 17.73 31.91 -27.18
C HIS A 263 18.36 31.98 -25.78
N MET A 264 18.30 30.91 -24.97
CA MET A 264 18.99 30.84 -23.69
C MET A 264 20.49 30.62 -23.88
N HIS A 265 21.27 31.68 -23.68
CA HIS A 265 22.73 31.64 -23.66
C HIS A 265 23.24 31.79 -22.21
N PRO A 266 23.15 30.76 -21.35
CA PRO A 266 23.61 30.89 -19.97
C PRO A 266 25.12 31.11 -19.94
N ALA A 267 25.55 32.08 -19.12
CA ALA A 267 26.97 32.33 -18.92
C ALA A 267 27.65 31.07 -18.35
N ARG A 268 28.78 30.68 -18.94
CA ARG A 268 29.58 29.56 -18.42
C ARG A 268 30.29 30.00 -17.13
N LEU A 269 30.00 29.31 -16.04
CA LEU A 269 30.73 29.49 -14.79
C LEU A 269 32.14 28.89 -14.93
N ARG A 270 33.12 29.47 -14.23
CA ARG A 270 34.54 29.03 -14.27
C ARG A 270 34.77 27.56 -13.90
N ASN A 271 33.80 26.92 -13.24
CA ASN A 271 33.82 25.50 -12.84
C ASN A 271 33.13 24.55 -13.84
N GLY A 272 32.72 25.04 -15.02
CA GLY A 272 32.04 24.22 -16.04
C GLY A 272 30.53 24.07 -15.87
N GLY A 273 29.93 24.73 -14.87
CA GLY A 273 28.47 24.81 -14.70
C GLY A 273 27.82 25.92 -15.53
N MET A 274 26.49 25.87 -15.66
CA MET A 274 25.69 26.95 -16.26
C MET A 274 25.18 27.91 -15.17
N ALA A 275 25.33 29.22 -15.37
CA ALA A 275 24.70 30.21 -14.51
C ALA A 275 23.17 30.14 -14.66
N ARG A 276 22.45 30.27 -13.55
CA ARG A 276 20.99 30.30 -13.52
C ARG A 276 20.43 31.51 -14.25
#